data_AF-E3IUH3-F1
#
_entry.id   AF-E3IUH3-F1
#
_cell.length_a   1.000
_cell.length_b   1.000
_cell.length_c   1.000
_cell.angle_alpha   90.00
_cell.angle_beta   90.00
_cell.angle_gamma   90.00
#
_symmetry.space_group_name_H-M   'P 1'
#
loop_
_entity.id
_entity.type
_entity.pdbx_description
1 polymer ?
#
loop_
_entity_poly.entity_id
_entity_poly.type
_entity_poly.pdbx_seq_one_letter_code
_entity_poly.pdbx_strand_id
1 'polypeptide(L)'
;MAVQAALVTLFTATAIILAERGTDVPKDKAAVLWQLGFGIFSTVLTAHTIVFAVSADAESVWPSFLDVVVAIALPEWLVVGFASILVSSAGDIGGNPGVINAGLALVVIQSVLGIYTLLKSLQALGGEGRRRFLATLATRDLRRAARRGTPVRLKNRHLIQDFLSGVETAIDRGDVASLSQRATEIGMYCRADKDPRVVRWRLVLLTYLVERIGRAVLYDNLTGDAARVALPQLIDGTLQSSYRLAELTLPAAAADPEGRVTELEAAVSLGQVCRVIGWLQQAAHELLQQDAHNVGARQIVASVQSGRKRIVQFVDPDPPGFFRDHGDPWPAGLSDPRALLVWLSALCEFGGSWVGSGLYILAEVLTGEKFYGNYWHGDCVLTEIERRIGQYGERRHRRTGPMTEETLRACGGLNAVSLELAATVIAGLRNWRFTPPPGYEQDPAFSTDRRYLKSQLSMFSTHDCLPDAEAAFDWLARTLSDLPSEPSLWRLVHADSARWGLTESLEMYGPADRPAAAVLTALVRLLTHRPTEARRLADLLPLPLLSGGLQLARFSLTSEPAAEPVMLTWSEAGHARLGPREAQIGELMGILEAVMQ
;
A
#
# COMPACT_ATOMS: atom_id res chain seq x y z
N MET A 1 32.69 -4.34 -3.88
CA MET A 1 32.71 -4.23 -5.36
C MET A 1 34.11 -3.99 -5.92
N ALA A 2 34.89 -3.01 -5.44
CA ALA A 2 36.24 -2.72 -5.97
C ALA A 2 37.22 -3.91 -5.90
N VAL A 3 37.24 -4.65 -4.79
CA VAL A 3 38.10 -5.85 -4.62
C VAL A 3 37.65 -7.02 -5.50
N GLN A 4 36.35 -7.18 -5.73
CA GLN A 4 35.81 -8.23 -6.61
C GLN A 4 36.07 -7.93 -8.09
N ALA A 5 35.91 -6.67 -8.51
CA ALA A 5 36.28 -6.24 -9.85
C ALA A 5 37.79 -6.38 -10.07
N ALA A 6 38.61 -6.03 -9.07
CA ALA A 6 40.07 -6.20 -9.13
C ALA A 6 40.48 -7.68 -9.22
N LEU A 7 39.87 -8.58 -8.44
CA LEU A 7 40.16 -10.02 -8.51
C LEU A 7 39.71 -10.63 -9.84
N VAL A 8 38.48 -10.35 -10.31
CA VAL A 8 38.02 -10.84 -11.61
C VAL A 8 38.87 -10.29 -12.75
N THR A 9 39.26 -9.02 -12.70
CA THR A 9 40.14 -8.39 -13.71
C THR A 9 41.55 -8.97 -13.66
N LEU A 10 42.12 -9.17 -12.46
CA LEU A 10 43.42 -9.80 -12.28
C LEU A 10 43.40 -11.24 -12.81
N PHE A 11 42.38 -12.02 -12.48
CA PHE A 11 42.25 -13.40 -12.95
C PHE A 11 41.97 -13.47 -14.46
N THR A 12 41.18 -12.56 -15.02
CA THR A 12 40.90 -12.49 -16.47
C THR A 12 42.14 -12.05 -17.24
N ALA A 13 42.88 -11.05 -16.75
CA ALA A 13 44.16 -10.63 -17.33
C ALA A 13 45.21 -11.76 -17.25
N THR A 14 45.29 -12.44 -16.11
CA THR A 14 46.15 -13.63 -15.96
C THR A 14 45.73 -14.75 -16.91
N ALA A 15 44.44 -14.95 -17.14
CA ALA A 15 43.91 -15.94 -18.08
C ALA A 15 44.28 -15.63 -19.53
N ILE A 16 44.17 -14.36 -19.94
CA ILE A 16 44.55 -13.90 -21.28
C ILE A 16 46.06 -14.07 -21.49
N ILE A 17 46.88 -13.68 -20.51
CA ILE A 17 48.34 -13.84 -20.57
C ILE A 17 48.74 -15.32 -20.64
N LEU A 18 48.06 -16.20 -19.89
CA LEU A 18 48.31 -17.64 -19.92
C LEU A 18 47.85 -18.29 -21.23
N ALA A 19 46.74 -17.81 -21.82
CA ALA A 19 46.26 -18.26 -23.13
C ALA A 19 47.20 -17.80 -24.27
N GLU A 20 47.69 -16.57 -24.24
CA GLU A 20 48.66 -16.03 -25.21
C GLU A 20 50.02 -16.73 -25.13
N ARG A 21 50.47 -17.10 -23.92
CA ARG A 21 51.72 -17.86 -23.74
C ARG A 21 51.58 -19.37 -23.89
N GLY A 22 50.36 -19.88 -24.07
CA GLY A 22 50.06 -21.30 -24.27
C GLY A 22 50.56 -21.86 -25.60
N THR A 23 50.83 -21.01 -26.59
CA THR A 23 51.20 -21.40 -27.96
C THR A 23 52.53 -22.16 -28.07
N ASP A 24 53.40 -22.06 -27.06
CA ASP A 24 54.75 -22.65 -27.05
C ASP A 24 54.95 -23.72 -25.94
N VAL A 25 53.88 -24.22 -25.33
CA VAL A 25 53.97 -25.15 -24.20
C VAL A 25 54.20 -26.60 -24.68
N PRO A 26 55.32 -27.25 -24.30
CA PRO A 26 55.56 -28.64 -24.68
C PRO A 26 54.52 -29.60 -24.04
N LYS A 27 54.22 -30.71 -24.74
CA LYS A 27 53.09 -31.62 -24.43
C LYS A 27 53.05 -32.12 -22.99
N ASP A 28 54.22 -32.35 -22.40
CA ASP A 28 54.44 -32.76 -21.01
C ASP A 28 53.92 -31.72 -20.00
N LYS A 29 54.03 -30.42 -20.31
CA LYS A 29 53.54 -29.33 -19.47
C LYS A 29 52.06 -29.04 -19.67
N ALA A 30 51.52 -29.27 -20.87
CA ALA A 30 50.08 -29.19 -21.12
C ALA A 30 49.31 -30.24 -20.30
N ALA A 31 49.88 -31.44 -20.15
CA ALA A 31 49.35 -32.51 -19.31
C ALA A 31 49.19 -32.08 -17.83
N VAL A 32 50.20 -31.41 -17.28
CA VAL A 32 50.18 -30.89 -15.90
C VAL A 32 49.14 -29.78 -15.71
N LEU A 33 48.98 -28.90 -16.69
CA LEU A 33 48.05 -27.76 -16.62
C LEU A 33 46.58 -28.19 -16.67
N TRP A 34 46.20 -29.17 -17.51
CA TRP A 34 44.83 -29.66 -17.51
C TRP A 34 44.53 -30.52 -16.26
N GLN A 35 45.50 -31.28 -15.75
CA GLN A 35 45.37 -32.00 -14.48
C GLN A 35 45.16 -31.04 -13.30
N LEU A 36 45.88 -29.92 -13.27
CA LEU A 36 45.65 -28.85 -12.30
C LEU A 36 44.25 -28.25 -12.46
N GLY A 37 43.82 -28.00 -13.70
CA GLY A 37 42.46 -27.54 -14.01
C GLY A 37 41.36 -28.47 -13.50
N PHE A 38 41.53 -29.77 -13.71
CA PHE A 38 40.66 -30.82 -13.19
C PHE A 38 40.67 -30.86 -11.65
N GLY A 39 41.83 -30.73 -11.03
CA GLY A 39 41.97 -30.64 -9.57
C GLY A 39 41.22 -29.43 -8.99
N ILE A 40 41.36 -28.26 -9.63
CA ILE A 40 40.61 -27.03 -9.25
C ILE A 40 39.11 -27.24 -9.45
N PHE A 41 38.68 -27.80 -10.59
CA PHE A 41 37.27 -28.10 -10.87
C PHE A 41 36.66 -28.99 -9.78
N SER A 42 37.32 -30.11 -9.47
CA SER A 42 36.87 -31.08 -8.47
C SER A 42 36.82 -30.45 -7.07
N THR A 43 37.82 -29.64 -6.73
CA THR A 43 37.88 -28.94 -5.43
C THR A 43 36.72 -27.94 -5.29
N VAL A 44 36.49 -27.11 -6.31
CA VAL A 44 35.39 -26.14 -6.32
C VAL A 44 34.04 -26.84 -6.32
N LEU A 45 33.90 -27.96 -7.03
CA LEU A 45 32.67 -28.76 -7.03
C LEU A 45 32.39 -29.31 -5.63
N THR A 46 33.40 -29.88 -4.99
CA THR A 46 33.31 -30.39 -3.61
C THR A 46 32.92 -29.29 -2.63
N ALA A 47 33.52 -28.10 -2.77
CA ALA A 47 33.16 -26.94 -1.95
C ALA A 47 31.69 -26.54 -2.13
N HIS A 48 31.17 -26.51 -3.37
CA HIS A 48 29.75 -26.29 -3.63
C HIS A 48 28.87 -27.36 -2.99
N THR A 49 29.24 -28.64 -3.10
CA THR A 49 28.49 -29.75 -2.49
C THR A 49 28.37 -29.57 -0.98
N ILE A 50 29.47 -29.24 -0.28
CA ILE A 50 29.47 -28.99 1.16
C ILE A 50 28.58 -27.80 1.50
N VAL A 51 28.75 -26.69 0.78
CA VAL A 51 27.99 -25.46 1.00
C VAL A 51 26.48 -25.70 0.86
N PHE A 52 26.06 -26.43 -0.18
CA PHE A 52 24.65 -26.78 -0.38
C PHE A 52 24.13 -27.79 0.64
N ALA A 53 24.91 -28.83 0.97
CA ALA A 53 24.50 -29.84 1.95
C ALA A 53 24.25 -29.25 3.35
N VAL A 54 24.99 -28.20 3.73
CA VAL A 54 24.86 -27.59 5.06
C VAL A 54 23.82 -26.45 5.09
N SER A 55 23.54 -25.82 3.94
CA SER A 55 22.85 -24.53 3.93
C SER A 55 21.57 -24.48 3.10
N ALA A 56 21.33 -25.45 2.21
CA ALA A 56 20.14 -25.50 1.39
C ALA A 56 19.14 -26.50 1.97
N ASP A 57 17.92 -26.01 2.22
CA ASP A 57 16.78 -26.87 2.50
C ASP A 57 16.14 -27.26 1.16
N ALA A 58 16.26 -28.55 0.79
CA ALA A 58 15.72 -29.07 -0.45
C ALA A 58 14.18 -29.03 -0.51
N GLU A 59 13.52 -28.94 0.65
CA GLU A 59 12.07 -28.83 0.76
C GLU A 59 11.59 -27.37 0.82
N SER A 60 12.51 -26.40 0.80
CA SER A 60 12.13 -25.00 0.85
C SER A 60 11.39 -24.59 -0.43
N VAL A 61 10.17 -24.09 -0.25
CA VAL A 61 9.30 -23.60 -1.34
C VAL A 61 9.84 -22.30 -1.93
N TRP A 62 10.46 -21.45 -1.11
CA TRP A 62 11.08 -20.20 -1.56
C TRP A 62 12.33 -19.83 -0.74
N PRO A 63 13.48 -19.56 -1.39
CA PRO A 63 13.75 -19.80 -2.81
C PRO A 63 13.78 -21.31 -3.09
N SER A 64 13.36 -21.75 -4.27
CA SER A 64 13.56 -23.16 -4.64
C SER A 64 15.06 -23.47 -4.79
N PHE A 65 15.46 -24.72 -4.59
CA PHE A 65 16.86 -25.13 -4.82
C PHE A 65 17.34 -24.78 -6.24
N LEU A 66 16.47 -24.98 -7.24
CA LEU A 66 16.75 -24.64 -8.63
C LEU A 66 16.96 -23.14 -8.84
N ASP A 67 16.20 -22.28 -8.15
CA ASP A 67 16.41 -20.83 -8.22
C ASP A 67 17.78 -20.43 -7.69
N VAL A 68 18.22 -21.04 -6.60
CA VAL A 68 19.55 -20.80 -6.03
C VAL A 68 20.64 -21.21 -7.02
N VAL A 69 20.56 -22.44 -7.53
CA VAL A 69 21.52 -23.01 -8.49
C VAL A 69 21.64 -22.16 -9.77
N VAL A 70 20.51 -21.74 -10.35
CA VAL A 70 20.49 -20.90 -11.55
C VAL A 70 21.01 -19.50 -11.26
N ALA A 71 20.64 -18.89 -10.13
CA ALA A 71 21.04 -17.52 -9.82
C ALA A 71 22.54 -17.38 -9.50
N ILE A 72 23.18 -18.45 -9.02
CA ILE A 72 24.63 -18.49 -8.84
C ILE A 72 25.41 -18.86 -10.11
N ALA A 73 24.72 -19.14 -11.23
CA ALA A 73 25.29 -19.58 -12.50
C ALA A 73 26.05 -20.93 -12.45
N LEU A 74 25.61 -21.84 -11.57
CA LEU A 74 26.22 -23.16 -11.43
C LEU A 74 26.07 -24.02 -12.71
N PRO A 75 24.92 -24.05 -13.41
CA PRO A 75 24.80 -24.82 -14.65
C PRO A 75 25.77 -24.36 -15.73
N GLU A 76 25.93 -23.05 -15.91
CA GLU A 76 26.85 -22.46 -16.89
C GLU A 76 28.30 -22.82 -16.55
N TRP A 77 28.68 -22.77 -15.27
CA TRP A 77 29.99 -23.20 -14.83
C TRP A 77 30.24 -24.69 -15.06
N LEU A 78 29.26 -25.55 -14.77
CA LEU A 78 29.37 -27.00 -15.02
C LEU A 78 29.53 -27.28 -16.52
N VAL A 79 28.76 -26.63 -17.40
CA VAL A 79 28.89 -26.78 -18.85
C VAL A 79 30.30 -26.38 -19.32
N VAL A 80 30.81 -25.24 -18.85
CA VAL A 80 32.16 -24.78 -19.20
C VAL A 80 33.24 -25.72 -18.64
N GLY A 81 33.04 -26.28 -17.44
CA GLY A 81 33.95 -27.27 -16.86
C GLY A 81 33.95 -28.62 -17.56
N PHE A 82 32.79 -29.13 -17.96
CA PHE A 82 32.75 -30.34 -18.79
C PHE A 82 33.37 -30.08 -20.17
N ALA A 83 33.11 -28.93 -20.78
CA ALA A 83 33.72 -28.56 -22.05
C ALA A 83 35.25 -28.41 -21.95
N SER A 84 35.76 -27.82 -20.86
CA SER A 84 37.20 -27.70 -20.66
C SER A 84 37.90 -29.05 -20.60
N ILE A 85 37.29 -30.03 -19.91
CA ILE A 85 37.80 -31.40 -19.82
C ILE A 85 37.73 -32.10 -21.19
N LEU A 86 36.55 -32.11 -21.84
CA LEU A 86 36.35 -32.82 -23.09
C LEU A 86 37.22 -32.30 -24.23
N VAL A 87 37.34 -30.97 -24.37
CA VAL A 87 38.16 -30.33 -25.42
C VAL A 87 39.64 -30.59 -25.16
N SER A 88 40.10 -30.52 -23.91
CA SER A 88 41.49 -30.81 -23.55
C SER A 88 41.83 -32.29 -23.82
N SER A 89 40.97 -33.23 -23.44
CA SER A 89 41.16 -34.65 -23.71
C SER A 89 41.15 -34.98 -25.21
N ALA A 90 40.25 -34.37 -25.99
CA ALA A 90 40.21 -34.56 -27.43
C ALA A 90 41.48 -34.00 -28.13
N GLY A 91 41.99 -32.87 -27.64
CA GLY A 91 43.24 -32.28 -28.12
C GLY A 91 44.46 -33.17 -27.85
N ASP A 92 44.50 -33.79 -26.66
CA ASP A 92 45.56 -34.72 -26.27
C ASP A 92 45.54 -36.02 -27.12
N ILE A 93 44.36 -36.63 -27.28
CA ILE A 93 44.16 -37.84 -28.10
C ILE A 93 44.48 -37.56 -29.58
N GLY A 94 44.02 -36.43 -30.11
CA GLY A 94 44.19 -36.06 -31.52
C GLY A 94 45.55 -35.41 -31.84
N GLY A 95 46.35 -35.06 -30.83
CA GLY A 95 47.64 -34.40 -30.99
C GLY A 95 47.60 -33.01 -31.64
N ASN A 96 46.46 -32.32 -31.63
CA ASN A 96 46.26 -31.02 -32.30
C ASN A 96 46.53 -29.85 -31.33
N PRO A 97 47.61 -29.04 -31.55
CA PRO A 97 47.97 -27.94 -30.66
C PRO A 97 46.88 -26.86 -30.50
N GLY A 98 46.11 -26.58 -31.55
CA GLY A 98 45.03 -25.58 -31.49
C GLY A 98 43.89 -26.01 -30.56
N VAL A 99 43.58 -27.30 -30.54
CA VAL A 99 42.54 -27.88 -29.68
C VAL A 99 43.01 -27.94 -28.22
N ILE A 100 44.30 -28.25 -27.99
CA ILE A 100 44.92 -28.20 -26.66
C ILE A 100 44.86 -26.78 -26.09
N ASN A 101 45.20 -25.76 -26.88
CA ASN A 101 45.16 -24.36 -26.45
C ASN A 101 43.74 -23.88 -26.14
N ALA A 102 42.75 -24.29 -26.93
CA ALA A 102 41.34 -24.01 -26.64
C ALA A 102 40.88 -24.67 -25.32
N GLY A 103 41.31 -25.91 -25.07
CA GLY A 103 41.06 -26.62 -23.81
C GLY A 103 41.68 -25.91 -22.60
N LEU A 104 42.93 -25.47 -22.71
CA LEU A 104 43.62 -24.70 -21.67
C LEU A 104 42.94 -23.36 -21.39
N ALA A 105 42.50 -22.64 -22.43
CA ALA A 105 41.73 -21.41 -22.25
C ALA A 105 40.42 -21.66 -21.48
N LEU A 106 39.71 -22.75 -21.81
CA LEU A 106 38.49 -23.15 -21.09
C LEU A 106 38.76 -23.54 -19.64
N VAL A 107 39.91 -24.17 -19.33
CA VAL A 107 40.31 -24.48 -17.95
C VAL A 107 40.45 -23.21 -17.11
N VAL A 108 41.05 -22.16 -17.67
CA VAL A 108 41.18 -20.90 -16.93
C VAL A 108 39.82 -20.22 -16.78
N ILE A 109 39.01 -20.14 -17.84
CA ILE A 109 37.65 -19.57 -17.78
C ILE A 109 36.80 -20.30 -16.74
N GLN A 110 36.83 -21.64 -16.73
CA GLN A 110 36.15 -22.47 -15.74
C GLN A 110 36.64 -22.19 -14.32
N SER A 111 37.94 -22.00 -14.12
CA SER A 111 38.49 -21.73 -12.78
C SER A 111 38.00 -20.38 -12.24
N VAL A 112 37.97 -19.35 -13.09
CA VAL A 112 37.43 -18.03 -12.74
C VAL A 112 35.92 -18.08 -12.47
N LEU A 113 35.16 -18.74 -13.35
CA LEU A 113 33.73 -18.95 -13.16
C LEU A 113 33.43 -19.78 -11.90
N GLY A 114 34.27 -20.77 -11.59
CA GLY A 114 34.11 -21.62 -10.41
C GLY A 114 34.31 -20.86 -9.10
N ILE A 115 35.34 -20.01 -9.04
CA ILE A 115 35.54 -19.13 -7.89
C ILE A 115 34.39 -18.11 -7.80
N TYR A 116 33.94 -17.55 -8.93
CA TYR A 116 32.82 -16.62 -8.96
C TYR A 116 31.51 -17.24 -8.47
N THR A 117 31.17 -18.45 -8.93
CA THR A 117 29.98 -19.20 -8.48
C THR A 117 30.07 -19.56 -7.00
N LEU A 118 31.26 -19.92 -6.51
CA LEU A 118 31.49 -20.19 -5.09
C LEU A 118 31.34 -18.94 -4.22
N LEU A 119 31.86 -17.79 -4.67
CA LEU A 119 31.64 -16.52 -3.96
C LEU A 119 30.16 -16.14 -3.96
N LYS A 120 29.45 -16.38 -5.06
CA LYS A 120 28.00 -16.15 -5.13
C LYS A 120 27.21 -17.09 -4.22
N SER A 121 27.59 -18.36 -4.09
CA SER A 121 26.91 -19.29 -3.18
C SER A 121 27.13 -18.90 -1.73
N LEU A 122 28.36 -18.53 -1.35
CA LEU A 122 28.65 -17.98 -0.01
C LEU A 122 27.87 -16.70 0.28
N GLN A 123 27.70 -15.81 -0.72
CA GLN A 123 26.87 -14.62 -0.59
C GLN A 123 25.38 -14.97 -0.46
N ALA A 124 24.87 -15.90 -1.26
CA ALA A 124 23.47 -16.32 -1.22
C ALA A 124 23.07 -16.96 0.12
N LEU A 125 24.05 -17.48 0.88
CA LEU A 125 23.82 -18.23 2.10
C LEU A 125 24.19 -17.45 3.39
N GLY A 126 24.94 -16.35 3.29
CA GLY A 126 25.37 -15.54 4.44
C GLY A 126 24.56 -14.24 4.64
N GLY A 127 24.08 -13.99 5.87
CA GLY A 127 23.54 -12.72 6.40
C GLY A 127 23.00 -11.69 5.38
N GLU A 128 23.70 -10.55 5.26
CA GLU A 128 23.34 -9.44 4.36
C GLU A 128 23.43 -9.80 2.87
N GLY A 129 24.33 -10.72 2.49
CA GLY A 129 24.43 -11.24 1.13
C GLY A 129 23.18 -12.00 0.71
N ARG A 130 22.65 -12.84 1.61
CA ARG A 130 21.44 -13.63 1.42
C ARG A 130 20.23 -12.72 1.22
N ARG A 131 20.11 -11.65 2.00
CA ARG A 131 19.04 -10.65 1.85
C ARG A 131 19.05 -10.02 0.45
N ARG A 132 20.23 -9.56 -0.02
CA ARG A 132 20.38 -8.98 -1.36
C ARG A 132 20.09 -9.98 -2.46
N PHE A 133 20.56 -11.21 -2.29
CA PHE A 133 20.31 -12.31 -3.20
C PHE A 133 18.81 -12.55 -3.37
N LEU A 134 18.08 -12.72 -2.26
CA LEU A 134 16.64 -12.99 -2.27
C LEU A 134 15.84 -11.79 -2.78
N ALA A 135 16.20 -10.57 -2.41
CA ALA A 135 15.59 -9.36 -2.97
C ALA A 135 15.80 -9.25 -4.49
N THR A 136 16.98 -9.66 -4.98
CA THR A 136 17.28 -9.69 -6.41
C THR A 136 16.45 -10.75 -7.12
N LEU A 137 16.29 -11.92 -6.52
CA LEU A 137 15.45 -12.99 -7.06
C LEU A 137 13.98 -12.56 -7.14
N ALA A 138 13.41 -12.05 -6.04
CA ALA A 138 12.04 -11.54 -6.00
C ALA A 138 11.81 -10.43 -7.03
N THR A 139 12.77 -9.51 -7.18
CA THR A 139 12.72 -8.44 -8.18
C THR A 139 12.83 -8.98 -9.61
N ARG A 140 13.60 -10.05 -9.83
CA ARG A 140 13.68 -10.73 -11.14
C ARG A 140 12.32 -11.32 -11.52
N ASP A 141 11.62 -11.92 -10.57
CA ASP A 141 10.30 -12.51 -10.82
C ASP A 141 9.22 -11.45 -11.02
N LEU A 142 9.28 -10.34 -10.28
CA LEU A 142 8.47 -9.15 -10.57
C LEU A 142 8.73 -8.60 -11.97
N ARG A 143 10.01 -8.53 -12.42
CA ARG A 143 10.35 -8.12 -13.79
C ARG A 143 9.81 -9.07 -14.84
N ARG A 144 9.84 -10.38 -14.59
CA ARG A 144 9.23 -11.39 -15.48
C ARG A 144 7.71 -11.21 -15.54
N ALA A 145 7.06 -10.96 -14.40
CA ALA A 145 5.63 -10.69 -14.34
C ALA A 145 5.25 -9.41 -15.09
N ALA A 146 6.04 -8.34 -14.92
CA ALA A 146 5.87 -7.05 -15.58
C ALA A 146 6.00 -7.15 -17.11
N ARG A 147 6.94 -7.96 -17.62
CA ARG A 147 7.08 -8.20 -19.08
C ARG A 147 5.87 -8.88 -19.70
N ARG A 148 5.08 -9.63 -18.92
CA ARG A 148 3.88 -10.32 -19.40
C ARG A 148 2.61 -9.46 -19.35
N GLY A 149 2.70 -8.24 -18.84
CA GLY A 149 1.61 -7.26 -18.85
C GLY A 149 1.35 -6.64 -17.47
N THR A 150 0.38 -5.74 -17.44
CA THR A 150 -0.06 -5.04 -16.24
C THR A 150 -0.67 -6.00 -15.21
N PRO A 151 -0.54 -5.72 -13.90
CA PRO A 151 -1.21 -6.50 -12.87
C PRO A 151 -2.72 -6.32 -13.01
N VAL A 152 -3.43 -7.44 -13.21
CA VAL A 152 -4.90 -7.46 -13.19
C VAL A 152 -5.38 -8.26 -11.97
N ARG A 153 -4.67 -9.34 -11.59
CA ARG A 153 -4.94 -10.21 -10.43
C ARG A 153 -3.65 -10.92 -10.02
N LEU A 154 -3.26 -10.91 -8.74
CA LEU A 154 -2.12 -11.69 -8.25
C LEU A 154 -2.47 -13.18 -8.27
N LYS A 155 -3.73 -13.53 -8.00
CA LYS A 155 -4.23 -14.91 -7.88
C LYS A 155 -4.07 -15.77 -9.15
N ASN A 156 -3.90 -15.15 -10.32
CA ASN A 156 -3.79 -15.84 -11.61
C ASN A 156 -2.35 -15.92 -12.17
N ARG A 157 -1.30 -15.57 -11.39
CA ARG A 157 0.08 -15.54 -11.93
C ARG A 157 1.05 -16.44 -11.17
N HIS A 158 1.25 -17.62 -11.74
CA HIS A 158 2.27 -18.63 -11.40
C HIS A 158 3.71 -18.10 -11.22
N LEU A 159 4.03 -16.88 -11.66
CA LEU A 159 5.39 -16.33 -11.62
C LEU A 159 5.85 -15.83 -10.25
N ILE A 160 4.92 -15.51 -9.33
CA ILE A 160 5.24 -15.08 -7.96
C ILE A 160 4.67 -16.11 -6.97
N GLN A 161 4.17 -17.25 -7.47
CA GLN A 161 3.50 -18.26 -6.68
C GLN A 161 4.43 -18.88 -5.64
N ASP A 162 5.69 -19.12 -5.97
CA ASP A 162 6.66 -19.70 -5.04
C ASP A 162 6.93 -18.73 -3.88
N PHE A 163 7.15 -17.44 -4.18
CA PHE A 163 7.28 -16.39 -3.16
C PHE A 163 6.05 -16.33 -2.25
N LEU A 164 4.85 -16.29 -2.83
CA LEU A 164 3.59 -16.24 -2.07
C LEU A 164 3.37 -17.51 -1.24
N SER A 165 3.68 -18.68 -1.78
CA SER A 165 3.58 -19.96 -1.07
C SER A 165 4.57 -20.01 0.11
N GLY A 166 5.74 -19.40 -0.04
CA GLY A 166 6.69 -19.20 1.04
C GLY A 166 6.17 -18.27 2.14
N VAL A 167 5.39 -17.23 1.78
CA VAL A 167 4.70 -16.38 2.76
C VAL A 167 3.59 -17.15 3.48
N GLU A 168 2.74 -17.88 2.75
CA GLU A 168 1.67 -18.69 3.35
C GLU A 168 2.25 -19.75 4.29
N THR A 169 3.32 -20.45 3.88
CA THR A 169 4.01 -21.41 4.76
C THR A 169 4.54 -20.76 6.03
N ALA A 170 5.03 -19.50 5.94
CA ALA A 170 5.50 -18.76 7.11
C ALA A 170 4.34 -18.30 8.01
N ILE A 171 3.18 -17.96 7.45
CA ILE A 171 1.95 -17.68 8.19
C ILE A 171 1.50 -18.94 8.93
N ASP A 172 1.37 -20.07 8.22
CA ASP A 172 0.89 -21.35 8.77
C ASP A 172 1.79 -21.87 9.91
N ARG A 173 3.10 -21.62 9.81
CA ARG A 173 4.09 -22.00 10.84
C ARG A 173 4.26 -20.96 11.95
N GLY A 174 3.66 -19.77 11.82
CA GLY A 174 3.89 -18.66 12.75
C GLY A 174 5.33 -18.12 12.75
N ASP A 175 6.06 -18.27 11.65
CA ASP A 175 7.47 -17.89 11.53
C ASP A 175 7.64 -16.39 11.24
N VAL A 176 7.68 -15.60 12.33
CA VAL A 176 7.87 -14.14 12.30
C VAL A 176 9.18 -13.74 11.61
N ALA A 177 10.24 -14.52 11.77
CA ALA A 177 11.54 -14.20 11.19
C ALA A 177 11.50 -14.33 9.67
N SER A 178 10.89 -15.40 9.16
CA SER A 178 10.67 -15.59 7.73
C SER A 178 9.77 -14.48 7.15
N LEU A 179 8.68 -14.11 7.83
CA LEU A 179 7.79 -13.02 7.37
C LEU A 179 8.51 -11.66 7.28
N SER A 180 9.30 -11.32 8.30
CA SER A 180 10.15 -10.13 8.29
C SER A 180 11.13 -10.16 7.11
N GLN A 181 11.75 -11.30 6.86
CA GLN A 181 12.67 -11.47 5.75
C GLN A 181 11.97 -11.26 4.40
N ARG A 182 10.76 -11.80 4.20
CA ARG A 182 9.97 -11.60 2.97
C ARG A 182 9.56 -10.15 2.77
N ALA A 183 9.18 -9.45 3.84
CA ALA A 183 8.90 -8.03 3.79
C ALA A 183 10.14 -7.23 3.35
N THR A 184 11.32 -7.53 3.92
CA THR A 184 12.58 -6.92 3.52
C THR A 184 12.95 -7.22 2.05
N GLU A 185 12.75 -8.46 1.59
CA GLU A 185 13.06 -8.89 0.22
C GLU A 185 12.32 -8.07 -0.83
N ILE A 186 11.03 -7.81 -0.61
CA ILE A 186 10.22 -6.98 -1.52
C ILE A 186 10.46 -5.48 -1.28
N GLY A 187 10.80 -5.07 -0.06
CA GLY A 187 11.08 -3.67 0.29
C GLY A 187 12.40 -3.11 -0.26
N MET A 188 13.43 -3.96 -0.41
CA MET A 188 14.82 -3.50 -0.62
C MET A 188 15.04 -2.63 -1.87
N TYR A 189 14.32 -2.90 -2.96
CA TYR A 189 14.52 -2.22 -4.25
C TYR A 189 13.38 -1.27 -4.65
N CYS A 190 12.43 -0.98 -3.74
CA CYS A 190 11.27 -0.12 -4.01
C CYS A 190 11.65 1.23 -4.67
N ARG A 191 12.73 1.87 -4.21
CA ARG A 191 13.19 3.17 -4.72
C ARG A 191 14.14 3.09 -5.92
N ALA A 192 14.69 1.90 -6.21
CA ALA A 192 15.72 1.72 -7.24
C ALA A 192 15.15 1.29 -8.61
N ASP A 193 13.90 0.83 -8.65
CA ASP A 193 13.30 0.30 -9.88
C ASP A 193 13.05 1.41 -10.91
N LYS A 194 13.54 1.21 -12.14
CA LYS A 194 13.42 2.19 -13.24
C LYS A 194 12.23 1.94 -14.15
N ASP A 195 11.66 0.75 -14.10
CA ASP A 195 10.54 0.34 -14.95
C ASP A 195 9.22 0.52 -14.18
N PRO A 196 8.31 1.42 -14.63
CA PRO A 196 7.04 1.64 -13.94
C PRO A 196 6.17 0.39 -13.87
N ARG A 197 6.30 -0.53 -14.83
CA ARG A 197 5.56 -1.80 -14.81
C ARG A 197 5.97 -2.67 -13.61
N VAL A 198 7.25 -2.67 -13.27
CA VAL A 198 7.77 -3.39 -12.09
C VAL A 198 7.28 -2.73 -10.80
N VAL A 199 7.28 -1.41 -10.74
CA VAL A 199 6.78 -0.64 -9.59
C VAL A 199 5.30 -0.93 -9.34
N ARG A 200 4.46 -0.97 -10.39
CA ARG A 200 3.05 -1.38 -10.30
C ARG A 200 2.89 -2.77 -9.70
N TRP A 201 3.62 -3.76 -10.22
CA TRP A 201 3.61 -5.13 -9.69
C TRP A 201 4.02 -5.19 -8.22
N ARG A 202 5.05 -4.43 -7.85
CA ARG A 202 5.54 -4.35 -6.48
C ARG A 202 4.49 -3.74 -5.54
N LEU A 203 3.83 -2.67 -5.96
CA LEU A 203 2.74 -2.05 -5.19
C LEU A 203 1.59 -3.02 -4.95
N VAL A 204 1.14 -3.77 -5.97
CA VAL A 204 0.05 -4.76 -5.80
C VAL A 204 0.47 -5.81 -4.77
N LEU A 205 1.68 -6.35 -4.92
CA LEU A 205 2.20 -7.39 -4.03
C LEU A 205 2.32 -6.87 -2.59
N LEU A 206 2.89 -5.68 -2.39
CA LEU A 206 3.04 -5.10 -1.06
C LEU A 206 1.68 -4.84 -0.40
N THR A 207 0.72 -4.25 -1.11
CA THR A 207 -0.64 -4.02 -0.61
C THR A 207 -1.33 -5.33 -0.23
N TYR A 208 -1.20 -6.37 -1.07
CA TYR A 208 -1.71 -7.71 -0.77
C TYR A 208 -1.07 -8.28 0.50
N LEU A 209 0.25 -8.16 0.66
CA LEU A 209 0.95 -8.68 1.84
C LEU A 209 0.57 -7.95 3.12
N VAL A 210 0.37 -6.62 3.07
CA VAL A 210 -0.14 -5.83 4.21
C VAL A 210 -1.49 -6.38 4.65
N GLU A 211 -2.40 -6.58 3.69
CA GLU A 211 -3.73 -7.12 3.98
C GLU A 211 -3.66 -8.55 4.51
N ARG A 212 -2.98 -9.45 3.80
CA ARG A 212 -2.93 -10.89 4.10
C ARG A 212 -2.31 -11.16 5.48
N ILE A 213 -1.18 -10.51 5.80
CA ILE A 213 -0.54 -10.64 7.12
C ILE A 213 -1.42 -9.99 8.20
N GLY A 214 -2.01 -8.81 7.92
CA GLY A 214 -2.92 -8.16 8.85
C GLY A 214 -4.13 -9.04 9.19
N ARG A 215 -4.77 -9.64 8.18
CA ARG A 215 -5.85 -10.62 8.35
C ARG A 215 -5.41 -11.83 9.16
N ALA A 216 -4.23 -12.38 8.86
CA ALA A 216 -3.72 -13.54 9.58
C ALA A 216 -3.51 -13.26 11.07
N VAL A 217 -3.02 -12.07 11.43
CA VAL A 217 -2.84 -11.65 12.83
C VAL A 217 -4.18 -11.45 13.53
N LEU A 218 -5.20 -10.95 12.84
CA LEU A 218 -6.51 -10.68 13.42
C LEU A 218 -7.38 -11.95 13.54
N TYR A 219 -7.30 -12.87 12.59
CA TYR A 219 -8.27 -13.96 12.43
C TYR A 219 -7.67 -15.37 12.30
N ASP A 220 -6.40 -15.51 11.87
CA ASP A 220 -5.79 -16.83 11.58
C ASP A 220 -4.75 -17.25 12.64
N ASN A 221 -4.84 -16.73 13.87
CA ASN A 221 -3.95 -17.04 15.00
C ASN A 221 -2.46 -16.74 14.79
N LEU A 222 -2.09 -15.89 13.82
CA LEU A 222 -0.72 -15.42 13.69
C LEU A 222 -0.38 -14.46 14.84
N THR A 223 0.85 -14.55 15.37
CA THR A 223 1.25 -13.76 16.54
C THR A 223 1.31 -12.26 16.22
N GLY A 224 0.99 -11.41 17.21
CA GLY A 224 1.09 -9.95 17.06
C GLY A 224 2.50 -9.45 16.75
N ASP A 225 3.53 -10.24 17.05
CA ASP A 225 4.92 -9.94 16.65
C ASP A 225 5.11 -9.93 15.13
N ALA A 226 4.36 -10.74 14.38
CA ALA A 226 4.37 -10.69 12.93
C ALA A 226 3.91 -9.32 12.41
N ALA A 227 2.84 -8.77 12.98
CA ALA A 227 2.37 -7.42 12.65
C ALA A 227 3.45 -6.37 12.96
N ARG A 228 4.02 -6.43 14.17
CA ARG A 228 5.04 -5.48 14.64
C ARG A 228 6.27 -5.41 13.75
N VAL A 229 6.69 -6.55 13.17
CA VAL A 229 7.94 -6.61 12.39
C VAL A 229 7.70 -6.46 10.90
N ALA A 230 6.67 -7.11 10.33
CA ALA A 230 6.44 -7.14 8.89
C ALA A 230 5.65 -5.92 8.37
N LEU A 231 4.59 -5.49 9.06
CA LEU A 231 3.70 -4.44 8.54
C LEU A 231 4.40 -3.08 8.38
N PRO A 232 5.22 -2.59 9.34
CA PRO A 232 5.93 -1.33 9.14
C PRO A 232 6.84 -1.36 7.90
N GLN A 233 7.52 -2.48 7.64
CA GLN A 233 8.39 -2.64 6.48
C GLN A 233 7.59 -2.68 5.17
N LEU A 234 6.46 -3.38 5.15
CA LEU A 234 5.60 -3.46 3.98
C LEU A 234 4.94 -2.11 3.67
N ILE A 235 4.43 -1.42 4.70
CA ILE A 235 3.85 -0.08 4.56
C ILE A 235 4.92 0.91 4.07
N ASP A 236 6.12 0.90 4.67
CA ASP A 236 7.23 1.71 4.16
C ASP A 236 7.57 1.34 2.70
N GLY A 237 7.60 0.05 2.37
CA GLY A 237 7.80 -0.42 1.00
C GLY A 237 6.74 0.11 0.03
N THR A 238 5.46 0.17 0.43
CA THR A 238 4.38 0.75 -0.40
C THR A 238 4.57 2.24 -0.61
N LEU A 239 4.98 2.97 0.43
CA LEU A 239 5.30 4.39 0.37
C LEU A 239 6.47 4.63 -0.58
N GLN A 240 7.58 3.90 -0.42
CA GLN A 240 8.76 4.04 -1.28
C GLN A 240 8.47 3.68 -2.74
N SER A 241 7.62 2.67 -2.98
CA SER A 241 7.23 2.29 -4.35
C SER A 241 6.27 3.32 -4.97
N SER A 242 5.34 3.87 -4.19
CA SER A 242 4.43 4.93 -4.65
C SER A 242 5.19 6.22 -4.94
N TYR A 243 6.17 6.54 -4.09
CA TYR A 243 7.13 7.61 -4.34
C TYR A 243 7.89 7.38 -5.64
N ARG A 244 8.40 6.17 -5.85
CA ARG A 244 9.13 5.86 -7.07
C ARG A 244 8.26 5.99 -8.32
N LEU A 245 6.99 5.60 -8.23
CA LEU A 245 6.01 5.83 -9.28
C LEU A 245 5.84 7.33 -9.54
N ALA A 246 5.69 8.14 -8.48
CA ALA A 246 5.59 9.60 -8.58
C ALA A 246 6.85 10.27 -9.19
N GLU A 247 8.06 9.78 -8.91
CA GLU A 247 9.28 10.27 -9.57
C GLU A 247 9.30 10.00 -11.08
N LEU A 248 8.78 8.84 -11.50
CA LEU A 248 8.72 8.45 -12.92
C LEU A 248 7.69 9.28 -13.71
N THR A 249 6.78 9.99 -13.04
CA THR A 249 5.84 10.95 -13.62
C THR A 249 6.51 12.24 -14.09
N LEU A 250 7.54 12.70 -13.37
CA LEU A 250 8.30 13.90 -13.71
C LEU A 250 9.15 13.59 -14.95
N PRO A 251 9.27 14.50 -15.92
CA PRO A 251 9.26 14.20 -17.36
C PRO A 251 10.46 13.37 -17.83
N ALA A 252 10.39 12.05 -17.65
CA ALA A 252 11.11 11.11 -18.50
C ALA A 252 10.27 10.98 -19.77
N ALA A 253 10.79 11.50 -20.90
CA ALA A 253 10.19 11.38 -22.22
C ALA A 253 10.02 9.89 -22.59
N ALA A 254 8.92 9.28 -22.16
CA ALA A 254 8.60 7.90 -22.48
C ALA A 254 7.93 7.86 -23.85
N ALA A 255 8.57 7.20 -24.80
CA ALA A 255 8.04 6.91 -26.13
C ALA A 255 6.89 5.86 -26.11
N ASP A 256 6.62 5.25 -24.95
CA ASP A 256 5.59 4.24 -24.74
C ASP A 256 4.37 4.82 -23.99
N PRO A 257 3.18 4.89 -24.62
CA PRO A 257 1.94 5.31 -23.97
C PRO A 257 1.56 4.47 -22.75
N GLU A 258 1.90 3.17 -22.71
CA GLU A 258 1.63 2.27 -21.57
C GLU A 258 2.62 2.48 -20.40
N GLY A 259 3.77 3.07 -20.70
CA GLY A 259 4.82 3.43 -19.75
C GLY A 259 4.62 4.80 -19.10
N ARG A 260 3.64 5.58 -19.55
CA ARG A 260 3.33 6.88 -18.97
C ARG A 260 2.76 6.68 -17.56
N VAL A 261 3.39 7.33 -16.60
CA VAL A 261 2.91 7.39 -15.22
C VAL A 261 2.19 8.72 -15.03
N THR A 262 1.13 8.73 -14.22
CA THR A 262 0.44 9.97 -13.83
C THR A 262 0.42 10.09 -12.31
N GLU A 263 0.34 11.32 -11.79
CA GLU A 263 0.27 11.57 -10.35
C GLU A 263 -0.99 10.90 -9.75
N LEU A 264 -2.07 10.90 -10.52
CA LEU A 264 -3.31 10.17 -10.24
C LEU A 264 -3.08 8.67 -10.00
N GLU A 265 -2.21 8.02 -10.77
CA GLU A 265 -1.91 6.59 -10.60
C GLU A 265 -1.21 6.31 -9.26
N ALA A 266 -0.28 7.17 -8.87
CA ALA A 266 0.37 7.09 -7.56
C ALA A 266 -0.63 7.33 -6.42
N ALA A 267 -1.52 8.32 -6.57
CA ALA A 267 -2.56 8.64 -5.60
C ALA A 267 -3.58 7.50 -5.44
N VAL A 268 -4.02 6.86 -6.53
CA VAL A 268 -4.88 5.67 -6.48
C VAL A 268 -4.20 4.53 -5.71
N SER A 269 -2.92 4.28 -5.99
CA SER A 269 -2.15 3.21 -5.33
C SER A 269 -2.01 3.46 -3.82
N LEU A 270 -1.70 4.70 -3.42
CA LEU A 270 -1.65 5.11 -2.02
C LEU A 270 -3.03 5.03 -1.36
N GLY A 271 -4.08 5.43 -2.08
CA GLY A 271 -5.46 5.28 -1.66
C GLY A 271 -5.80 3.83 -1.32
N GLN A 272 -5.42 2.86 -2.17
CA GLN A 272 -5.67 1.44 -1.87
C GLN A 272 -4.95 0.97 -0.60
N VAL A 273 -3.72 1.43 -0.35
CA VAL A 273 -3.01 1.13 0.90
C VAL A 273 -3.75 1.76 2.10
N CYS A 274 -4.19 3.02 1.99
CA CYS A 274 -4.99 3.69 3.01
C CYS A 274 -6.27 2.91 3.37
N ARG A 275 -6.95 2.35 2.36
CA ARG A 275 -8.16 1.53 2.54
C ARG A 275 -7.84 0.26 3.29
N VAL A 276 -6.80 -0.48 2.89
CA VAL A 276 -6.37 -1.72 3.54
C VAL A 276 -6.01 -1.49 4.99
N ILE A 277 -5.17 -0.49 5.28
CA ILE A 277 -4.76 -0.21 6.67
C ILE A 277 -5.90 0.40 7.49
N GLY A 278 -6.83 1.13 6.86
CA GLY A 278 -8.06 1.62 7.50
C GLY A 278 -8.99 0.48 7.91
N TRP A 279 -9.21 -0.49 7.01
CA TRP A 279 -9.96 -1.70 7.30
C TRP A 279 -9.31 -2.53 8.42
N LEU A 280 -7.99 -2.74 8.36
CA LEU A 280 -7.25 -3.43 9.43
C LEU A 280 -7.37 -2.70 10.77
N GLN A 281 -7.31 -1.36 10.76
CA GLN A 281 -7.51 -0.56 11.96
C GLN A 281 -8.92 -0.78 12.53
N GLN A 282 -9.95 -0.74 11.69
CA GLN A 282 -11.34 -0.93 12.11
C GLN A 282 -11.57 -2.32 12.70
N ALA A 283 -11.13 -3.37 12.00
CA ALA A 283 -11.20 -4.75 12.45
C ALA A 283 -10.46 -4.96 13.79
N ALA A 284 -9.29 -4.35 13.96
CA ALA A 284 -8.56 -4.40 15.22
C ALA A 284 -9.30 -3.69 16.36
N HIS A 285 -9.99 -2.58 16.10
CA HIS A 285 -10.80 -1.91 17.13
C HIS A 285 -11.96 -2.79 17.57
N GLU A 286 -12.64 -3.45 16.65
CA GLU A 286 -13.75 -4.37 16.96
C GLU A 286 -13.29 -5.55 17.83
N LEU A 287 -12.11 -6.11 17.57
CA LEU A 287 -11.53 -7.14 18.43
C LEU A 287 -11.15 -6.60 19.81
N LEU A 288 -10.60 -5.37 19.89
CA LEU A 288 -10.25 -4.76 21.18
C LEU A 288 -11.48 -4.45 22.02
N GLN A 289 -12.62 -4.17 21.38
CA GLN A 289 -13.91 -4.02 22.06
C GLN A 289 -14.37 -5.31 22.75
N GLN A 290 -14.02 -6.46 22.18
CA GLN A 290 -14.35 -7.78 22.74
C GLN A 290 -13.29 -8.25 23.75
N ASP A 291 -12.01 -7.99 23.47
CA ASP A 291 -10.87 -8.33 24.31
C ASP A 291 -9.80 -7.21 24.27
N ALA A 292 -9.81 -6.37 25.31
CA ALA A 292 -8.87 -5.26 25.45
C ALA A 292 -7.38 -5.69 25.55
N HIS A 293 -7.11 -6.97 25.83
CA HIS A 293 -5.76 -7.50 25.95
C HIS A 293 -5.25 -8.19 24.66
N ASN A 294 -6.05 -8.20 23.59
CA ASN A 294 -5.66 -8.82 22.32
C ASN A 294 -4.37 -8.20 21.76
N VAL A 295 -3.26 -8.93 21.89
CA VAL A 295 -1.92 -8.46 21.51
C VAL A 295 -1.83 -8.20 20.00
N GLY A 296 -2.44 -9.06 19.18
CA GLY A 296 -2.46 -8.91 17.73
C GLY A 296 -3.12 -7.60 17.31
N ALA A 297 -4.33 -7.34 17.79
CA ALA A 297 -5.06 -6.13 17.49
C ALA A 297 -4.33 -4.85 17.95
N ARG A 298 -3.71 -4.85 19.14
CA ARG A 298 -2.89 -3.72 19.61
C ARG A 298 -1.70 -3.43 18.68
N GLN A 299 -0.99 -4.47 18.24
CA GLN A 299 0.15 -4.32 17.32
C GLN A 299 -0.29 -3.87 15.91
N ILE A 300 -1.45 -4.32 15.43
CA ILE A 300 -2.05 -3.82 14.18
C ILE A 300 -2.31 -2.33 14.31
N VAL A 301 -3.02 -1.88 15.36
CA VAL A 301 -3.35 -0.46 15.54
C VAL A 301 -2.10 0.42 15.57
N ALA A 302 -1.07 0.04 16.32
CA ALA A 302 0.18 0.79 16.38
C ALA A 302 0.86 0.88 15.00
N SER A 303 0.90 -0.23 14.25
CA SER A 303 1.55 -0.30 12.94
C SER A 303 0.82 0.54 11.88
N VAL A 304 -0.52 0.42 11.82
CA VAL A 304 -1.34 1.13 10.82
C VAL A 304 -1.44 2.63 11.10
N GLN A 305 -1.49 3.06 12.37
CA GLN A 305 -1.49 4.48 12.72
C GLN A 305 -0.19 5.18 12.30
N SER A 306 0.96 4.54 12.56
CA SER A 306 2.26 5.02 12.12
C SER A 306 2.33 5.09 10.59
N GLY A 307 1.82 4.04 9.92
CA GLY A 307 1.68 3.99 8.47
C GLY A 307 0.84 5.14 7.89
N ARG A 308 -0.38 5.34 8.41
CA ARG A 308 -1.29 6.43 7.98
C ARG A 308 -0.67 7.80 8.19
N LYS A 309 -0.01 8.03 9.34
CA LYS A 309 0.73 9.28 9.59
C LYS A 309 1.76 9.54 8.48
N ARG A 310 2.58 8.53 8.15
CA ARG A 310 3.60 8.66 7.10
C ARG A 310 3.00 8.87 5.71
N ILE A 311 1.86 8.27 5.40
CA ILE A 311 1.14 8.53 4.14
C ILE A 311 0.61 9.97 4.09
N VAL A 312 0.05 10.49 5.18
CA VAL A 312 -0.40 11.89 5.23
C VAL A 312 0.79 12.84 5.07
N GLN A 313 1.90 12.60 5.77
CA GLN A 313 3.13 13.39 5.61
C GLN A 313 3.75 13.30 4.21
N PHE A 314 3.44 12.23 3.47
CA PHE A 314 3.88 12.08 2.09
C PHE A 314 3.03 12.90 1.12
N VAL A 315 1.72 12.96 1.34
CA VAL A 315 0.79 13.73 0.50
C VAL A 315 0.81 15.22 0.81
N ASP A 316 0.95 15.57 2.09
CA ASP A 316 1.12 16.92 2.61
C ASP A 316 2.45 16.97 3.39
N PRO A 317 3.55 17.47 2.82
CA PRO A 317 4.88 17.49 3.46
C PRO A 317 5.00 18.45 4.66
N ASP A 318 4.05 19.36 4.84
CA ASP A 318 4.00 20.29 5.96
C ASP A 318 2.55 20.49 6.47
N PRO A 319 1.89 19.42 6.94
CA PRO A 319 0.60 19.52 7.56
C PRO A 319 0.75 20.23 8.93
N PRO A 320 -0.25 21.02 9.37
CA PRO A 320 -0.19 21.65 10.68
C PRO A 320 0.05 20.64 11.82
N GLY A 321 1.01 20.96 12.70
CA GLY A 321 1.38 20.12 13.83
C GLY A 321 2.46 19.06 13.53
N PHE A 322 3.01 19.03 12.31
CA PHE A 322 4.13 18.17 11.95
C PHE A 322 5.34 19.01 11.51
N PHE A 323 6.52 18.55 11.89
CA PHE A 323 7.77 19.09 11.38
C PHE A 323 8.29 18.15 10.30
N ARG A 324 8.76 18.75 9.22
CA ARG A 324 9.32 18.03 8.07
C ARG A 324 10.69 17.48 8.41
N ASP A 325 10.92 16.20 8.12
CA ASP A 325 12.25 15.62 8.28
C ASP A 325 13.14 16.03 7.08
N HIS A 326 14.37 16.45 7.37
CA HIS A 326 15.34 16.78 6.32
C HIS A 326 15.68 15.52 5.50
N GLY A 327 15.29 15.51 4.23
CA GLY A 327 15.49 14.37 3.32
C GLY A 327 14.20 13.76 2.77
N ASP A 328 13.03 14.32 3.10
CA ASP A 328 11.76 13.81 2.60
C ASP A 328 11.68 13.82 1.07
N PRO A 329 11.28 12.69 0.47
CA PRO A 329 11.56 12.41 -0.93
C PRO A 329 10.60 13.15 -1.88
N TRP A 330 9.36 13.44 -1.50
CA TRP A 330 8.43 14.26 -2.29
C TRP A 330 8.27 15.66 -1.69
N PRO A 331 9.08 16.64 -2.11
CA PRO A 331 9.16 17.91 -1.39
C PRO A 331 7.92 18.79 -1.50
N ALA A 332 7.02 18.50 -2.45
CA ALA A 332 5.85 19.30 -2.80
C ALA A 332 4.51 18.59 -2.55
N GLY A 333 4.50 17.29 -2.21
CA GLY A 333 3.26 16.53 -2.02
C GLY A 333 2.43 16.36 -3.29
N LEU A 334 1.16 15.99 -3.12
CA LEU A 334 0.21 15.97 -4.24
C LEU A 334 -0.11 17.40 -4.69
N SER A 335 -0.16 17.60 -6.01
CA SER A 335 -0.44 18.86 -6.69
C SER A 335 -1.62 18.80 -7.63
N ASP A 336 -2.01 17.60 -8.08
CA ASP A 336 -3.16 17.40 -8.97
C ASP A 336 -4.48 17.32 -8.16
N PRO A 337 -5.47 18.19 -8.43
CA PRO A 337 -6.77 18.17 -7.72
C PRO A 337 -7.50 16.84 -7.76
N ARG A 338 -7.45 16.15 -8.90
CA ARG A 338 -8.13 14.86 -9.10
C ARG A 338 -7.41 13.76 -8.34
N ALA A 339 -6.08 13.73 -8.40
CA ALA A 339 -5.26 12.80 -7.63
C ALA A 339 -5.51 12.96 -6.13
N LEU A 340 -5.55 14.20 -5.64
CA LEU A 340 -5.83 14.49 -4.24
C LEU A 340 -7.21 13.98 -3.81
N LEU A 341 -8.27 14.29 -4.56
CA LEU A 341 -9.63 13.89 -4.20
C LEU A 341 -9.81 12.36 -4.20
N VAL A 342 -9.14 11.66 -5.12
CA VAL A 342 -9.15 10.19 -5.17
C VAL A 342 -8.46 9.58 -3.96
N TRP A 343 -7.27 10.07 -3.61
CA TRP A 343 -6.58 9.62 -2.41
C TRP A 343 -7.37 9.95 -1.13
N LEU A 344 -7.94 11.16 -1.04
CA LEU A 344 -8.66 11.63 0.14
C LEU A 344 -9.93 10.81 0.38
N SER A 345 -10.69 10.49 -0.68
CA SER A 345 -11.85 9.59 -0.56
C SER A 345 -11.46 8.23 0.03
N ALA A 346 -10.35 7.67 -0.44
CA ALA A 346 -9.81 6.40 0.05
C ALA A 346 -9.25 6.49 1.49
N LEU A 347 -8.65 7.63 1.88
CA LEU A 347 -8.21 7.90 3.25
C LEU A 347 -9.39 7.96 4.22
N CYS A 348 -10.47 8.62 3.83
CA CYS A 348 -11.69 8.76 4.64
C CYS A 348 -12.41 7.42 4.86
N GLU A 349 -12.21 6.45 3.97
CA GLU A 349 -12.83 5.13 4.07
C GLU A 349 -12.39 4.40 5.36
N PHE A 350 -13.37 3.88 6.12
CA PHE A 350 -13.21 3.22 7.42
C PHE A 350 -12.83 4.11 8.63
N GLY A 351 -13.03 5.44 8.54
CA GLY A 351 -12.97 6.33 9.72
C GLY A 351 -11.63 6.27 10.47
N GLY A 352 -10.54 6.07 9.73
CA GLY A 352 -9.21 5.85 10.29
C GLY A 352 -8.57 7.09 10.92
N SER A 353 -7.42 6.89 11.58
CA SER A 353 -6.65 8.01 12.14
C SER A 353 -6.21 9.00 11.05
N TRP A 354 -5.99 10.26 11.45
CA TRP A 354 -5.40 11.33 10.62
C TRP A 354 -6.26 11.89 9.47
N VAL A 355 -7.56 11.58 9.39
CA VAL A 355 -8.46 12.16 8.37
C VAL A 355 -8.43 13.68 8.38
N GLY A 356 -8.56 14.32 9.55
CA GLY A 356 -8.49 15.78 9.66
C GLY A 356 -7.17 16.36 9.17
N SER A 357 -6.04 15.74 9.53
CA SER A 357 -4.72 16.15 9.02
C SER A 357 -4.64 16.04 7.49
N GLY A 358 -5.21 14.97 6.91
CA GLY A 358 -5.26 14.78 5.45
C GLY A 358 -6.16 15.77 4.71
N LEU A 359 -7.05 16.50 5.39
CA LEU A 359 -7.92 17.51 4.78
C LEU A 359 -7.21 18.86 4.56
N TYR A 360 -6.13 19.15 5.28
CA TYR A 360 -5.46 20.47 5.23
C TYR A 360 -4.92 20.82 3.83
N ILE A 361 -4.36 19.83 3.12
CA ILE A 361 -3.81 19.97 1.77
C ILE A 361 -4.87 20.36 0.72
N LEU A 362 -6.17 20.14 1.02
CA LEU A 362 -7.26 20.42 0.09
C LEU A 362 -7.32 21.90 -0.31
N ALA A 363 -7.14 22.81 0.64
CA ALA A 363 -7.12 24.23 0.31
C ALA A 363 -5.91 24.61 -0.55
N GLU A 364 -4.74 24.06 -0.24
CA GLU A 364 -3.53 24.39 -0.98
C GLU A 364 -3.60 23.90 -2.43
N VAL A 365 -4.05 22.67 -2.67
CA VAL A 365 -4.16 22.12 -4.03
C VAL A 365 -5.27 22.78 -4.83
N LEU A 366 -6.44 23.05 -4.21
CA LEU A 366 -7.58 23.61 -4.95
C LEU A 366 -7.46 25.13 -5.14
N THR A 367 -6.87 25.87 -4.20
CA THR A 367 -6.83 27.35 -4.21
C THR A 367 -5.42 27.93 -4.36
N GLY A 368 -4.37 27.13 -4.22
CA GLY A 368 -2.97 27.58 -4.22
C GLY A 368 -2.53 28.28 -2.93
N GLU A 369 -3.27 28.10 -1.83
CA GLU A 369 -3.02 28.74 -0.53
C GLU A 369 -3.35 27.78 0.62
N LYS A 370 -2.49 27.71 1.65
CA LYS A 370 -2.73 26.83 2.80
C LYS A 370 -3.96 27.24 3.61
N PHE A 371 -4.56 26.25 4.26
CA PHE A 371 -5.58 26.44 5.29
C PHE A 371 -4.91 26.54 6.66
N TYR A 372 -5.15 27.64 7.37
CA TYR A 372 -4.59 27.90 8.70
C TYR A 372 -5.61 27.77 9.83
N GLY A 373 -6.84 27.36 9.52
CA GLY A 373 -7.90 27.17 10.50
C GLY A 373 -7.72 25.91 11.34
N ASN A 374 -8.50 25.82 12.41
CA ASN A 374 -8.47 24.71 13.35
C ASN A 374 -9.86 24.08 13.49
N TYR A 375 -9.98 22.81 13.12
CA TYR A 375 -11.24 22.06 13.20
C TYR A 375 -11.83 21.97 14.61
N TRP A 376 -10.99 22.04 15.65
CA TRP A 376 -11.44 22.09 17.05
C TRP A 376 -12.17 23.39 17.40
N HIS A 377 -11.95 24.45 16.63
CA HIS A 377 -12.61 25.75 16.78
C HIS A 377 -13.81 25.89 15.83
N GLY A 378 -14.15 24.84 15.07
CA GLY A 378 -15.26 24.85 14.11
C GLY A 378 -14.91 25.37 12.72
N ASP A 379 -13.65 25.74 12.46
CA ASP A 379 -13.21 26.11 11.11
C ASP A 379 -13.35 24.92 10.17
N CYS A 380 -13.76 25.15 8.93
CA CYS A 380 -13.88 24.12 7.91
C CYS A 380 -13.10 24.52 6.65
N VAL A 381 -12.28 23.59 6.16
CA VAL A 381 -11.47 23.80 4.96
C VAL A 381 -12.35 24.05 3.74
N LEU A 382 -13.53 23.44 3.67
CA LEU A 382 -14.46 23.58 2.54
C LEU A 382 -15.12 24.96 2.53
N THR A 383 -15.48 25.50 3.69
CA THR A 383 -15.96 26.90 3.82
C THR A 383 -14.90 27.88 3.34
N GLU A 384 -13.63 27.66 3.72
CA GLU A 384 -12.53 28.51 3.28
C GLU A 384 -12.26 28.39 1.78
N ILE A 385 -12.37 27.19 1.20
CA ILE A 385 -12.26 26.98 -0.25
C ILE A 385 -13.40 27.72 -0.98
N GLU A 386 -14.65 27.57 -0.53
CA GLU A 386 -15.80 28.27 -1.11
C GLU A 386 -15.62 29.80 -1.05
N ARG A 387 -15.09 30.33 0.06
CA ARG A 387 -14.82 31.77 0.20
C ARG A 387 -13.76 32.29 -0.79
N ARG A 388 -12.81 31.43 -1.20
CA ARG A 388 -11.70 31.78 -2.09
C ARG A 388 -12.04 31.60 -3.57
N ILE A 389 -12.63 30.45 -3.94
CA ILE A 389 -12.84 30.04 -5.34
C ILE A 389 -14.31 29.78 -5.69
N GLY A 390 -15.21 29.87 -4.72
CA GLY A 390 -16.65 29.63 -4.90
C GLY A 390 -17.38 30.75 -5.63
N GLN A 391 -18.62 30.47 -6.02
CA GLN A 391 -19.43 31.36 -6.86
C GLN A 391 -19.72 32.71 -6.18
N TYR A 392 -19.74 32.72 -4.85
CA TYR A 392 -20.04 33.87 -3.98
C TYR A 392 -18.85 34.33 -3.13
N GLY A 393 -17.62 33.88 -3.44
CA GLY A 393 -16.43 34.14 -2.63
C GLY A 393 -16.06 35.62 -2.49
N GLU A 394 -15.79 36.06 -1.25
CA GLU A 394 -15.42 37.44 -0.90
C GLU A 394 -14.02 37.85 -1.41
N ARG A 395 -13.15 36.87 -1.69
CA ARG A 395 -11.76 37.09 -2.12
C ARG A 395 -11.53 36.56 -3.55
N ARG A 396 -12.12 37.22 -4.56
CA ARG A 396 -11.95 36.90 -6.00
C ARG A 396 -10.54 37.13 -6.58
N HIS A 397 -9.50 37.22 -5.75
CA HIS A 397 -8.17 37.68 -6.19
C HIS A 397 -7.37 36.62 -6.99
N ARG A 398 -7.85 35.38 -7.11
CA ARG A 398 -7.29 34.38 -8.03
C ARG A 398 -8.40 33.70 -8.82
N ARG A 399 -8.20 33.60 -10.15
CA ARG A 399 -8.97 32.66 -10.97
C ARG A 399 -8.59 31.25 -10.54
N THR A 400 -9.59 30.42 -10.31
CA THR A 400 -9.45 28.98 -10.13
C THR A 400 -8.64 28.42 -11.30
N GLY A 401 -7.69 27.53 -11.03
CA GLY A 401 -6.94 26.87 -12.10
C GLY A 401 -7.89 26.04 -12.98
N PRO A 402 -7.68 25.96 -14.31
CA PRO A 402 -8.58 25.22 -15.20
C PRO A 402 -8.73 23.75 -14.82
N MET A 403 -7.66 23.12 -14.30
CA MET A 403 -7.70 21.74 -13.81
C MET A 403 -8.58 21.57 -12.56
N THR A 404 -8.58 22.55 -11.65
CA THR A 404 -9.44 22.54 -10.48
C THR A 404 -10.91 22.67 -10.88
N GLU A 405 -11.24 23.58 -11.80
CA GLU A 405 -12.62 23.74 -12.29
C GLU A 405 -13.13 22.49 -13.00
N GLU A 406 -12.30 21.88 -13.85
CA GLU A 406 -12.63 20.64 -14.54
C GLU A 406 -12.87 19.49 -13.54
N THR A 407 -11.99 19.34 -12.56
CA THR A 407 -12.10 18.30 -11.53
C THR A 407 -13.35 18.49 -10.68
N LEU A 408 -13.59 19.70 -10.17
CA LEU A 408 -14.78 19.98 -9.37
C LEU A 408 -16.06 19.77 -10.19
N ARG A 409 -16.09 20.15 -11.47
CA ARG A 409 -17.22 19.88 -12.36
C ARG A 409 -17.46 18.37 -12.52
N ALA A 410 -16.40 17.58 -12.68
CA ALA A 410 -16.50 16.12 -12.77
C ALA A 410 -17.00 15.46 -11.47
N CYS A 411 -16.77 16.10 -10.32
CA CYS A 411 -17.26 15.67 -9.02
C CYS A 411 -18.67 16.21 -8.67
N GLY A 412 -19.32 17.01 -9.53
CA GLY A 412 -20.61 17.63 -9.20
C GLY A 412 -20.52 18.90 -8.33
N GLY A 413 -19.32 19.48 -8.22
CA GLY A 413 -19.01 20.69 -7.47
C GLY A 413 -18.51 20.44 -6.05
N LEU A 414 -18.07 21.51 -5.38
CA LEU A 414 -17.52 21.45 -4.02
C LEU A 414 -18.53 20.92 -3.00
N ASN A 415 -19.82 21.21 -3.19
CA ASN A 415 -20.89 20.74 -2.31
C ASN A 415 -21.05 19.22 -2.35
N ALA A 416 -21.01 18.61 -3.54
CA ALA A 416 -21.07 17.16 -3.70
C ALA A 416 -19.84 16.49 -3.04
N VAL A 417 -18.63 17.04 -3.29
CA VAL A 417 -17.40 16.59 -2.63
C VAL A 417 -17.53 16.65 -1.11
N SER A 418 -18.03 17.77 -0.56
CA SER A 418 -18.24 17.94 0.88
C SER A 418 -19.16 16.86 1.47
N LEU A 419 -20.31 16.64 0.83
CA LEU A 419 -21.34 15.74 1.32
C LEU A 419 -20.90 14.26 1.21
N GLU A 420 -20.26 13.87 0.11
CA GLU A 420 -19.80 12.49 -0.09
C GLU A 420 -18.60 12.13 0.80
N LEU A 421 -17.65 13.06 1.00
CA LEU A 421 -16.56 12.86 1.97
C LEU A 421 -17.10 12.77 3.41
N ALA A 422 -18.04 13.64 3.78
CA ALA A 422 -18.67 13.60 5.09
C ALA A 422 -19.42 12.27 5.33
N ALA A 423 -20.20 11.80 4.35
CA ALA A 423 -20.88 10.51 4.44
C ALA A 423 -19.89 9.34 4.57
N THR A 424 -18.76 9.40 3.87
CA THR A 424 -17.69 8.41 3.97
C THR A 424 -17.07 8.38 5.37
N VAL A 425 -16.80 9.56 5.96
CA VAL A 425 -16.25 9.66 7.32
C VAL A 425 -17.26 9.22 8.37
N ILE A 426 -18.53 9.65 8.26
CA ILE A 426 -19.60 9.29 9.20
C ILE A 426 -19.84 7.78 9.20
N ALA A 427 -19.76 7.13 8.03
CA ALA A 427 -19.88 5.67 7.94
C ALA A 427 -18.79 4.91 8.71
N GLY A 428 -17.62 5.53 8.90
CA GLY A 428 -16.51 4.97 9.66
C GLY A 428 -16.47 5.36 11.14
N LEU A 429 -17.47 6.10 11.65
CA LEU A 429 -17.48 6.51 13.05
C LEU A 429 -17.63 5.30 13.97
N ARG A 430 -16.71 5.19 14.91
CA ARG A 430 -16.63 4.08 15.86
C ARG A 430 -17.55 4.28 17.05
N ASN A 431 -17.86 3.19 17.75
CA ASN A 431 -18.47 3.27 19.07
C ASN A 431 -17.47 3.85 20.08
N TRP A 432 -17.72 5.08 20.51
CA TRP A 432 -16.86 5.83 21.44
C TRP A 432 -17.08 5.49 22.91
N ARG A 433 -18.09 4.65 23.22
CA ARG A 433 -18.40 4.20 24.59
C ARG A 433 -17.47 3.07 25.08
N PHE A 434 -16.47 2.73 24.28
CA PHE A 434 -15.48 1.72 24.62
C PHE A 434 -14.46 2.26 25.61
N THR A 435 -14.09 1.45 26.61
CA THR A 435 -12.97 1.77 27.49
C THR A 435 -11.67 1.55 26.72
N PRO A 436 -10.82 2.58 26.53
CA PRO A 436 -9.56 2.41 25.82
C PRO A 436 -8.73 1.27 26.43
N PRO A 437 -8.04 0.46 25.61
CA PRO A 437 -7.14 -0.55 26.12
C PRO A 437 -6.03 0.10 26.96
N PRO A 438 -5.48 -0.58 27.98
CA PRO A 438 -4.40 -0.01 28.79
C PRO A 438 -3.24 0.51 27.93
N GLY A 439 -2.77 1.73 28.19
CA GLY A 439 -1.71 2.39 27.42
C GLY A 439 -2.16 3.10 26.13
N TYR A 440 -3.45 3.07 25.80
CA TYR A 440 -4.05 3.79 24.67
C TYR A 440 -4.99 4.92 25.11
N GLU A 441 -4.96 5.31 26.38
CA GLU A 441 -5.87 6.31 26.96
C GLU A 441 -5.72 7.70 26.31
N GLN A 442 -4.54 8.00 25.79
CA GLN A 442 -4.22 9.26 25.09
C GLN A 442 -4.21 9.12 23.57
N ASP A 443 -4.45 7.92 23.04
CA ASP A 443 -4.40 7.67 21.62
C ASP A 443 -5.64 8.25 20.92
N PRO A 444 -5.49 9.15 19.92
CA PRO A 444 -6.62 9.72 19.20
C PRO A 444 -7.58 8.70 18.57
N ALA A 445 -7.10 7.50 18.22
CA ALA A 445 -7.94 6.43 17.66
C ALA A 445 -8.91 5.80 18.68
N PHE A 446 -8.60 5.91 19.97
CA PHE A 446 -9.43 5.45 21.08
C PHE A 446 -9.97 6.62 21.91
N SER A 447 -9.89 7.85 21.40
CA SER A 447 -10.34 9.02 22.13
C SER A 447 -11.84 8.92 22.44
N THR A 448 -12.17 9.01 23.72
CA THR A 448 -13.55 9.13 24.21
C THR A 448 -13.96 10.60 24.41
N ASP A 449 -13.13 11.56 23.97
CA ASP A 449 -13.42 12.99 24.13
C ASP A 449 -14.54 13.40 23.16
N ARG A 450 -15.67 13.87 23.70
CA ARG A 450 -16.80 14.37 22.89
C ARG A 450 -16.41 15.51 21.97
N ARG A 451 -15.44 16.33 22.36
CA ARG A 451 -14.92 17.42 21.51
C ARG A 451 -14.22 16.87 20.27
N TYR A 452 -13.59 15.69 20.38
CA TYR A 452 -13.02 15.01 19.23
C TYR A 452 -14.12 14.52 18.28
N LEU A 453 -15.17 13.86 18.79
CA LEU A 453 -16.32 13.44 17.98
C LEU A 453 -17.02 14.62 17.30
N LYS A 454 -17.27 15.70 18.06
CA LYS A 454 -17.81 16.95 17.52
C LYS A 454 -16.92 17.51 16.41
N SER A 455 -15.59 17.53 16.60
CA SER A 455 -14.69 18.01 15.56
C SER A 455 -14.75 17.15 14.30
N GLN A 456 -14.92 15.82 14.39
CA GLN A 456 -15.12 14.95 13.23
C GLN A 456 -16.35 15.30 12.40
N LEU A 457 -17.45 15.71 13.06
CA LEU A 457 -18.65 16.17 12.38
C LEU A 457 -18.51 17.60 11.86
N SER A 458 -17.97 18.52 12.67
CA SER A 458 -17.85 19.94 12.33
C SER A 458 -16.82 20.21 11.24
N MET A 459 -15.83 19.31 11.05
CA MET A 459 -14.88 19.35 9.93
C MET A 459 -15.56 19.47 8.58
N PHE A 460 -16.79 18.95 8.45
CA PHE A 460 -17.60 19.09 7.25
C PHE A 460 -18.83 19.95 7.47
N SER A 461 -19.52 19.83 8.62
CA SER A 461 -20.88 20.35 8.78
C SER A 461 -21.01 21.87 8.80
N THR A 462 -19.93 22.62 9.02
CA THR A 462 -19.97 24.11 9.07
C THR A 462 -19.88 24.78 7.69
N HIS A 463 -19.67 24.00 6.62
CA HIS A 463 -19.81 24.50 5.25
C HIS A 463 -21.29 24.53 4.85
N ASP A 464 -21.85 25.68 4.52
CA ASP A 464 -23.30 25.79 4.28
C ASP A 464 -23.66 25.40 2.82
N CYS A 465 -23.92 24.10 2.58
CA CYS A 465 -24.15 23.55 1.23
C CYS A 465 -25.56 23.01 0.96
N LEU A 466 -26.44 22.94 1.97
CA LEU A 466 -27.81 22.45 1.83
C LEU A 466 -28.80 23.55 2.27
N PRO A 467 -29.52 24.19 1.34
CA PRO A 467 -30.36 25.34 1.64
C PRO A 467 -31.63 24.99 2.42
N ASP A 468 -32.19 23.80 2.24
CA ASP A 468 -33.45 23.37 2.84
C ASP A 468 -33.60 21.83 2.85
N ALA A 469 -34.69 21.34 3.46
CA ALA A 469 -35.00 19.93 3.53
C ALA A 469 -35.25 19.28 2.16
N GLU A 470 -35.78 20.01 1.18
CA GLU A 470 -36.09 19.49 -0.15
C GLU A 470 -34.82 19.24 -0.95
N ALA A 471 -33.89 20.19 -0.96
CA ALA A 471 -32.57 20.05 -1.57
C ALA A 471 -31.76 18.90 -0.95
N ALA A 472 -31.88 18.71 0.37
CA ALA A 472 -31.25 17.59 1.07
C ALA A 472 -31.87 16.24 0.69
N PHE A 473 -33.20 16.17 0.60
CA PHE A 473 -33.92 14.98 0.14
C PHE A 473 -33.57 14.63 -1.30
N ASP A 474 -33.52 15.63 -2.18
CA ASP A 474 -33.11 15.49 -3.58
C ASP A 474 -31.66 14.99 -3.72
N TRP A 475 -30.74 15.52 -2.91
CA TRP A 475 -29.37 15.02 -2.85
C TRP A 475 -29.33 13.55 -2.41
N LEU A 476 -30.07 13.17 -1.37
CA LEU A 476 -30.17 11.77 -0.93
C LEU A 476 -30.74 10.88 -2.03
N ALA A 477 -31.83 11.29 -2.69
CA ALA A 477 -32.46 10.53 -3.76
C ALA A 477 -31.51 10.28 -4.93
N ARG A 478 -30.72 11.29 -5.33
CA ARG A 478 -29.69 11.14 -6.37
C ARG A 478 -28.54 10.25 -5.92
N THR A 479 -28.03 10.49 -4.72
CA THR A 479 -26.81 9.85 -4.19
C THR A 479 -27.00 8.37 -3.84
N LEU A 480 -28.21 7.99 -3.40
CA LEU A 480 -28.56 6.62 -3.03
C LEU A 480 -29.13 5.81 -4.20
N SER A 481 -29.26 6.40 -5.39
CA SER A 481 -29.66 5.66 -6.58
C SER A 481 -28.51 4.81 -7.13
N ASP A 482 -28.80 3.57 -7.56
CA ASP A 482 -27.81 2.60 -8.06
C ASP A 482 -27.03 3.08 -9.31
N LEU A 483 -27.46 4.15 -9.95
CA LEU A 483 -26.83 4.73 -11.14
C LEU A 483 -26.75 6.25 -11.01
N PRO A 484 -25.66 6.82 -10.46
CA PRO A 484 -25.45 8.26 -10.55
C PRO A 484 -25.20 8.61 -12.03
N SER A 485 -26.26 8.97 -12.76
CA SER A 485 -26.17 9.52 -14.11
C SER A 485 -25.42 10.85 -14.12
N GLU A 486 -25.41 11.55 -12.99
CA GLU A 486 -24.80 12.85 -12.78
C GLU A 486 -23.31 12.75 -12.35
N PRO A 487 -22.53 13.84 -12.53
CA PRO A 487 -21.19 13.97 -11.98
C PRO A 487 -21.19 13.86 -10.45
N SER A 488 -20.27 13.07 -9.87
CA SER A 488 -20.15 12.84 -8.43
C SER A 488 -18.71 12.48 -8.04
N LEU A 489 -18.33 12.66 -6.77
CA LEU A 489 -17.00 12.27 -6.30
C LEU A 489 -16.82 10.75 -6.41
N TRP A 490 -17.81 9.98 -5.96
CA TRP A 490 -17.82 8.52 -6.03
C TRP A 490 -17.59 8.01 -7.45
N ARG A 491 -18.27 8.59 -8.45
CA ARG A 491 -18.12 8.15 -9.85
C ARG A 491 -16.70 8.38 -10.36
N LEU A 492 -16.10 9.52 -10.01
CA LEU A 492 -14.72 9.83 -10.36
C LEU A 492 -13.75 8.85 -9.70
N VAL A 493 -13.89 8.62 -8.39
CA VAL A 493 -13.06 7.69 -7.60
C VAL A 493 -13.19 6.26 -8.12
N HIS A 494 -14.41 5.81 -8.37
CA HIS A 494 -14.69 4.47 -8.89
C HIS A 494 -14.10 4.28 -10.29
N ALA A 495 -14.25 5.27 -11.19
CA ALA A 495 -13.68 5.20 -12.53
C ALA A 495 -12.14 5.16 -12.51
N ASP A 496 -11.50 6.00 -11.69
CA ASP A 496 -10.04 6.04 -11.58
C ASP A 496 -9.47 4.80 -10.88
N SER A 497 -10.16 4.30 -9.86
CA SER A 497 -9.82 3.05 -9.19
C SER A 497 -10.09 1.83 -10.07
N ALA A 498 -11.10 1.83 -10.93
CA ALA A 498 -11.29 0.74 -11.90
C ALA A 498 -10.20 0.75 -12.99
N ARG A 499 -9.73 1.94 -13.37
CA ARG A 499 -8.70 2.12 -14.40
C ARG A 499 -7.30 1.80 -13.91
N TRP A 500 -6.96 2.24 -12.70
CA TRP A 500 -5.60 2.21 -12.15
C TRP A 500 -5.48 1.37 -10.88
N GLY A 501 -6.61 1.01 -10.26
CA GLY A 501 -6.63 0.28 -9.01
C GLY A 501 -6.00 -1.09 -9.17
N LEU A 502 -5.12 -1.37 -8.22
CA LEU A 502 -4.41 -2.63 -8.09
C LEU A 502 -5.40 -3.62 -7.46
N THR A 503 -6.24 -4.21 -8.31
CA THR A 503 -7.41 -4.99 -7.95
C THR A 503 -7.06 -6.29 -7.23
N GLU A 504 -7.32 -6.34 -5.92
CA GLU A 504 -7.71 -7.58 -5.20
C GLU A 504 -8.08 -7.38 -3.72
N SER A 505 -7.77 -6.26 -3.06
CA SER A 505 -7.81 -6.22 -1.59
C SER A 505 -9.17 -5.95 -0.94
N LEU A 506 -9.92 -4.94 -1.41
CA LEU A 506 -11.18 -4.55 -0.76
C LEU A 506 -12.21 -4.02 -1.77
N GLU A 507 -13.45 -4.49 -1.66
CA GLU A 507 -14.61 -3.91 -2.36
C GLU A 507 -14.71 -2.42 -2.02
N MET A 508 -14.99 -1.59 -3.03
CA MET A 508 -15.20 -0.16 -2.83
C MET A 508 -16.66 0.09 -2.48
N TYR A 509 -16.88 0.89 -1.45
CA TYR A 509 -18.23 1.23 -0.99
C TYR A 509 -18.54 2.69 -1.29
N GLY A 510 -19.58 2.89 -2.09
CA GLY A 510 -20.12 4.20 -2.41
C GLY A 510 -21.11 4.70 -1.36
N PRO A 511 -21.68 5.89 -1.58
CA PRO A 511 -22.74 6.42 -0.73
C PRO A 511 -24.00 5.53 -0.68
N ALA A 512 -24.35 4.86 -1.79
CA ALA A 512 -25.49 3.93 -1.87
C ALA A 512 -25.34 2.72 -0.93
N ASP A 513 -24.10 2.27 -0.69
CA ASP A 513 -23.78 1.20 0.27
C ASP A 513 -23.84 1.69 1.73
N ARG A 514 -24.00 3.01 1.95
CA ARG A 514 -23.91 3.68 3.26
C ARG A 514 -25.07 4.67 3.50
N PRO A 515 -26.35 4.25 3.33
CA PRO A 515 -27.49 5.15 3.35
C PRO A 515 -27.67 5.87 4.70
N ALA A 516 -27.42 5.18 5.82
CA ALA A 516 -27.50 5.78 7.15
C ALA A 516 -26.51 6.95 7.33
N ALA A 517 -25.29 6.81 6.83
CA ALA A 517 -24.27 7.85 6.94
C ALA A 517 -24.57 9.06 6.05
N ALA A 518 -25.13 8.82 4.85
CA ALA A 518 -25.61 9.89 3.99
C ALA A 518 -26.76 10.69 4.65
N VAL A 519 -27.72 9.99 5.27
CA VAL A 519 -28.82 10.60 6.03
C VAL A 519 -28.29 11.47 7.17
N LEU A 520 -27.38 10.92 8.00
CA LEU A 520 -26.78 11.67 9.09
C LEU A 520 -25.99 12.89 8.59
N THR A 521 -25.30 12.76 7.45
CA THR A 521 -24.60 13.89 6.82
C THR A 521 -25.55 15.05 6.52
N ALA A 522 -26.67 14.77 5.85
CA ALA A 522 -27.66 15.80 5.52
C ALA A 522 -28.30 16.41 6.77
N LEU A 523 -28.67 15.57 7.75
CA LEU A 523 -29.29 16.03 8.99
C LEU A 523 -28.34 16.89 9.82
N VAL A 524 -27.08 16.48 10.00
CA VAL A 524 -26.07 17.26 10.74
C VAL A 524 -25.79 18.59 10.04
N ARG A 525 -25.75 18.60 8.70
CA ARG A 525 -25.58 19.82 7.91
C ARG A 525 -26.73 20.81 8.14
N LEU A 526 -27.96 20.35 7.95
CA LEU A 526 -29.15 21.17 8.18
C LEU A 526 -29.26 21.58 9.64
N LEU A 527 -28.93 20.70 10.60
CA LEU A 527 -29.02 21.03 12.02
C LEU A 527 -28.04 22.16 12.39
N THR A 528 -26.85 22.18 11.78
CA THR A 528 -25.83 23.21 12.03
C THR A 528 -26.29 24.61 11.61
N HIS A 529 -27.00 24.73 10.49
CA HIS A 529 -27.35 26.02 9.88
C HIS A 529 -28.84 26.39 9.98
N ARG A 530 -29.72 25.39 9.98
CA ARG A 530 -31.19 25.48 9.83
C ARG A 530 -31.89 24.35 10.62
N PRO A 531 -31.92 24.39 11.97
CA PRO A 531 -32.47 23.30 12.80
C PRO A 531 -33.91 22.89 12.46
N THR A 532 -34.74 23.84 12.04
CA THR A 532 -36.13 23.58 11.63
C THR A 532 -36.20 22.74 10.35
N GLU A 533 -35.32 22.99 9.39
CA GLU A 533 -35.24 22.22 8.15
C GLU A 533 -34.68 20.81 8.39
N ALA A 534 -33.79 20.63 9.36
CA ALA A 534 -33.31 19.30 9.74
C ALA A 534 -34.46 18.40 10.24
N ARG A 535 -35.35 18.95 11.07
CA ARG A 535 -36.53 18.23 11.55
C ARG A 535 -37.50 17.92 10.40
N ARG A 536 -37.73 18.91 9.52
CA ARG A 536 -38.54 18.72 8.30
C ARG A 536 -37.97 17.62 7.40
N LEU A 537 -36.66 17.55 7.21
CA LEU A 537 -36.01 16.46 6.46
C LEU A 537 -36.30 15.11 7.13
N ALA A 538 -36.12 15.01 8.46
CA ALA A 538 -36.42 13.78 9.19
C ALA A 538 -37.88 13.33 9.01
N ASP A 539 -38.82 14.29 8.94
CA ASP A 539 -40.24 14.03 8.63
C ASP A 539 -40.47 13.56 7.19
N LEU A 540 -39.62 13.94 6.23
CA LEU A 540 -39.72 13.51 4.82
C LEU A 540 -39.07 12.14 4.54
N LEU A 541 -38.13 11.69 5.38
CA LEU A 541 -37.36 10.47 5.11
C LEU A 541 -38.25 9.21 5.09
N PRO A 542 -38.07 8.30 4.11
CA PRO A 542 -38.63 6.96 4.17
C PRO A 542 -38.23 6.27 5.47
N LEU A 543 -39.15 5.50 6.04
CA LEU A 543 -38.96 4.87 7.34
C LEU A 543 -37.67 4.02 7.44
N PRO A 544 -37.24 3.26 6.40
CA PRO A 544 -35.97 2.55 6.44
C PRO A 544 -34.74 3.47 6.59
N LEU A 545 -34.73 4.62 5.92
CA LEU A 545 -33.64 5.59 5.98
C LEU A 545 -33.59 6.28 7.34
N LEU A 546 -34.75 6.65 7.89
CA LEU A 546 -34.87 7.21 9.23
C LEU A 546 -34.36 6.22 10.29
N SER A 547 -34.85 4.98 10.25
CA SER A 547 -34.45 3.94 11.21
C SER A 547 -32.96 3.61 11.11
N GLY A 548 -32.40 3.51 9.90
CA GLY A 548 -30.97 3.28 9.69
C GLY A 548 -30.11 4.44 10.23
N GLY A 549 -30.52 5.69 9.96
CA GLY A 549 -29.87 6.88 10.50
C GLY A 549 -29.88 6.91 12.04
N LEU A 550 -31.03 6.64 12.66
CA LEU A 550 -31.16 6.53 14.12
C LEU A 550 -30.27 5.43 14.69
N GLN A 551 -30.23 4.26 14.06
CA GLN A 551 -29.39 3.14 14.49
C GLN A 551 -27.90 3.50 14.45
N LEU A 552 -27.42 4.13 13.38
CA LEU A 552 -26.04 4.60 13.30
C LEU A 552 -25.75 5.70 14.34
N ALA A 553 -26.67 6.63 14.56
CA ALA A 553 -26.54 7.64 15.61
C ALA A 553 -26.48 7.03 17.01
N ARG A 554 -27.31 6.03 17.31
CA ARG A 554 -27.25 5.25 18.55
C ARG A 554 -25.97 4.45 18.71
N PHE A 555 -25.37 3.99 17.61
CA PHE A 555 -24.12 3.26 17.67
C PHE A 555 -22.94 4.20 17.94
N SER A 556 -22.84 5.29 17.18
CA SER A 556 -21.63 6.12 17.07
C SER A 556 -21.72 7.46 17.79
N LEU A 557 -22.90 7.95 18.21
CA LEU A 557 -23.09 9.32 18.69
C LEU A 557 -23.69 9.42 20.10
N THR A 558 -24.42 8.40 20.60
CA THR A 558 -25.03 8.44 21.94
C THR A 558 -24.04 8.22 23.08
N SER A 559 -24.31 8.85 24.23
CA SER A 559 -23.53 8.68 25.45
C SER A 559 -24.05 7.64 26.44
N GLU A 560 -25.24 7.11 26.21
CA GLU A 560 -25.84 6.15 27.14
C GLU A 560 -25.27 4.73 26.92
N PRO A 561 -25.00 3.97 27.99
CA PRO A 561 -24.31 2.69 27.94
C PRO A 561 -25.13 1.52 27.35
N ALA A 562 -26.40 1.73 26.99
CA ALA A 562 -27.28 0.68 26.51
C ALA A 562 -27.72 0.93 25.06
N ALA A 563 -26.90 0.53 24.09
CA ALA A 563 -27.42 0.17 22.78
C ALA A 563 -26.94 -1.26 22.49
N GLU A 564 -27.88 -2.18 22.25
CA GLU A 564 -27.57 -3.50 21.69
C GLU A 564 -26.65 -3.34 20.47
N PRO A 565 -25.74 -4.30 20.20
CA PRO A 565 -24.97 -4.29 18.97
C PRO A 565 -25.93 -4.21 17.78
N VAL A 566 -25.89 -3.07 17.11
CA VAL A 566 -26.81 -2.76 16.02
C VAL A 566 -26.47 -3.68 14.86
N MET A 567 -27.38 -4.59 14.51
CA MET A 567 -27.35 -5.21 13.19
C MET A 567 -27.51 -4.10 12.16
N LEU A 568 -26.43 -3.80 11.42
CA LEU A 568 -26.40 -2.82 10.31
C LEU A 568 -27.30 -3.23 9.13
N THR A 569 -27.97 -4.37 9.22
CA THR A 569 -28.94 -4.88 8.24
C THR A 569 -30.36 -4.59 8.72
N TRP A 570 -31.10 -3.86 7.90
CA TRP A 570 -32.53 -3.58 8.12
C TRP A 570 -33.30 -4.91 8.25
N SER A 571 -34.11 -5.03 9.30
CA SER A 571 -35.10 -6.10 9.44
C SER A 571 -36.40 -5.56 10.03
N GLU A 572 -37.52 -6.07 9.53
CA GLU A 572 -38.87 -5.69 9.97
C GLU A 572 -39.06 -5.92 11.49
N ALA A 573 -38.44 -6.98 12.02
CA ALA A 573 -38.43 -7.31 13.45
C ALA A 573 -37.53 -6.37 14.30
N GLY A 574 -36.49 -5.78 13.71
CA GLY A 574 -35.66 -4.76 14.36
C GLY A 574 -36.37 -3.42 14.42
N HIS A 575 -37.19 -3.10 13.41
CA HIS A 575 -37.96 -1.86 13.33
C HIS A 575 -39.04 -1.74 14.42
N ALA A 576 -39.75 -2.83 14.73
CA ALA A 576 -40.78 -2.83 15.79
C ALA A 576 -40.23 -2.41 17.18
N ARG A 577 -38.91 -2.52 17.40
CA ARG A 577 -38.24 -2.13 18.64
C ARG A 577 -37.86 -0.65 18.71
N LEU A 578 -37.92 0.09 17.61
CA LEU A 578 -37.53 1.50 17.53
C LEU A 578 -38.68 2.47 17.86
N GLY A 579 -39.90 1.96 18.06
CA GLY A 579 -41.07 2.77 18.41
C GLY A 579 -41.67 3.54 17.22
N PRO A 580 -42.70 4.37 17.47
CA PRO A 580 -43.39 5.13 16.43
C PRO A 580 -42.47 6.18 15.77
N ARG A 581 -42.80 6.58 14.53
CA ARG A 581 -42.01 7.53 13.74
C ARG A 581 -41.65 8.82 14.50
N GLU A 582 -42.61 9.42 15.19
CA GLU A 582 -42.40 10.66 15.96
C GLU A 582 -41.35 10.48 17.08
N ALA A 583 -41.34 9.31 17.73
CA ALA A 583 -40.34 9.00 18.76
C ALA A 583 -38.95 8.82 18.13
N GLN A 584 -38.85 8.15 16.98
CA GLN A 584 -37.59 7.99 16.25
C GLN A 584 -37.00 9.33 15.82
N ILE A 585 -37.83 10.24 15.31
CA ILE A 585 -37.41 11.60 14.92
C ILE A 585 -36.97 12.39 16.14
N GLY A 586 -37.78 12.38 17.21
CA GLY A 586 -37.47 13.09 18.45
C GLY A 586 -36.14 12.65 19.05
N GLU A 587 -35.89 11.34 19.09
CA GLU A 587 -34.64 10.78 19.58
C GLU A 587 -33.45 11.07 18.66
N LEU A 588 -33.59 10.85 17.35
CA LEU A 588 -32.52 11.12 16.40
C LEU A 588 -32.07 12.58 16.49
N MET A 589 -33.02 13.53 16.46
CA MET A 589 -32.71 14.95 16.59
C MET A 589 -32.09 15.27 17.95
N GLY A 590 -32.58 14.68 19.04
CA GLY A 590 -32.00 14.87 20.37
C GLY A 590 -30.56 14.38 20.48
N ILE A 591 -30.22 13.25 19.85
CA ILE A 591 -28.85 12.74 19.78
C ILE A 591 -27.94 13.72 19.01
N LEU A 592 -28.39 14.18 17.83
CA LEU A 592 -27.60 15.08 17.00
C LEU A 592 -27.39 16.44 17.67
N GLU A 593 -28.42 17.00 18.29
CA GLU A 593 -28.34 18.25 19.06
C GLU A 593 -27.34 18.14 20.21
N ALA A 594 -27.38 17.02 20.95
CA ALA A 594 -26.49 16.80 22.09
C ALA A 594 -24.99 16.69 21.72
N VAL A 595 -24.68 16.25 20.49
CA VAL A 595 -23.29 16.17 20.00
C VAL A 595 -22.81 17.50 19.42
N MET A 596 -23.72 18.28 18.83
CA MET A 596 -23.38 19.55 18.18
C MET A 596 -23.32 20.74 19.14
N GLN A 597 -23.97 20.67 20.30
CA GLN A 597 -23.82 21.61 21.43
C GLN A 597 -22.45 21.42 22.09
#